data_AF-A0A8J3YTZ4-F1
#
_entry.id   AF-A0A8J3YTZ4-F1
#
_cell.length_a   1.000
_cell.length_b   1.000
_cell.length_c   1.000
_cell.angle_alpha   90.00
_cell.angle_beta   90.00
_cell.angle_gamma   90.00
#
_symmetry.space_group_name_H-M   'P 1'
#
loop_
_entity.id
_entity.type
_entity.pdbx_description
1 polymer ?
#
loop_
_entity_poly.entity_id
_entity_poly.type
_entity_poly.pdbx_seq_one_letter_code
_entity_poly.pdbx_strand_id
1 'polypeptide(L)' 'MGTTLTGVPEEGVEPGCMILKDKGQTYLLVGGDETLIKSGRTVTVTGRARNDMVTTCMQGTPFEVTEVRLA' A
#
# COMPACT_ATOMS: atom_id res chain seq x y z
N MET A 1 -4.52 6.13 15.71
CA MET A 1 -5.46 6.37 14.59
C MET A 1 -4.66 6.48 13.31
N GLY A 2 -4.94 5.60 12.36
CA GLY A 2 -4.34 5.58 11.03
C GLY A 2 -5.40 5.84 9.96
N THR A 3 -4.95 6.13 8.74
CA THR A 3 -5.81 6.20 7.56
C THR A 3 -6.10 4.78 7.08
N THR A 4 -7.28 4.56 6.52
CA THR A 4 -7.66 3.29 5.92
C THR A 4 -7.83 3.45 4.42
N LEU A 5 -7.22 2.56 3.66
CA LEU A 5 -7.32 2.48 2.20
C LEU A 5 -7.92 1.12 1.84
N THR A 6 -8.75 1.05 0.80
CA THR A 6 -9.34 -0.21 0.35
C THR A 6 -9.21 -0.36 -1.15
N GLY A 7 -8.75 -1.52 -1.60
CA GLY A 7 -8.61 -1.83 -3.02
C GLY A 7 -7.89 -3.14 -3.26
N VAL A 8 -7.61 -3.46 -4.52
CA VAL A 8 -6.76 -4.58 -4.90
C VAL A 8 -5.33 -4.04 -5.04
N PRO A 9 -4.35 -4.54 -4.27
CA PRO A 9 -2.96 -4.13 -4.46
C PRO A 9 -2.44 -4.63 -5.81
N GLU A 10 -1.70 -3.77 -6.49
CA GLU A 10 -1.12 -4.02 -7.82
C GLU A 10 0.40 -3.97 -7.73
N GLU A 11 1.09 -4.64 -8.64
CA GLU A 11 2.53 -4.46 -8.78
C GLU A 11 2.83 -3.02 -9.23
N GLY A 12 3.83 -2.43 -8.60
CA GLY A 12 4.41 -1.17 -9.03
C GLY A 12 5.27 -1.33 -10.29
N VAL A 13 5.74 -0.20 -10.82
CA VAL A 13 6.65 -0.19 -11.98
C VAL A 13 7.99 -0.84 -11.63
N GLU A 14 8.45 -0.67 -10.40
CA GLU A 14 9.68 -1.28 -9.90
C GLU A 14 9.39 -2.66 -9.28
N PRO A 15 10.18 -3.70 -9.62
CA PRO A 15 9.94 -5.06 -9.14
C PRO A 15 9.84 -5.16 -7.63
N GLY A 16 8.78 -5.84 -7.15
CA GLY A 16 8.56 -6.10 -5.72
C GLY A 16 7.87 -4.95 -4.97
N CYS A 17 7.71 -3.77 -5.58
CA CYS A 17 6.91 -2.69 -5.02
C CYS A 17 5.42 -3.02 -5.19
N MET A 18 4.62 -2.79 -4.14
CA MET A 18 3.16 -2.96 -4.19
C MET A 18 2.50 -1.61 -4.04
N ILE A 19 1.54 -1.31 -4.91
CA ILE A 19 0.79 -0.06 -4.87
C ILE A 19 -0.70 -0.33 -4.61
N LEU A 20 -1.38 0.64 -4.02
CA LEU A 20 -2.82 0.62 -3.83
C LEU A 20 -3.40 1.96 -4.28
N LYS A 21 -4.46 1.89 -5.09
CA LYS A 21 -5.20 3.08 -5.51
C LYS A 21 -6.40 3.26 -4.60
N ASP A 22 -6.50 4.41 -3.96
CA ASP A 22 -7.67 4.82 -3.17
C ASP A 22 -8.05 6.24 -3.56
N LYS A 23 -9.31 6.45 -3.93
CA LYS A 23 -9.89 7.77 -4.25
C LYS A 23 -9.09 8.58 -5.28
N GLY A 24 -8.51 7.89 -6.27
CA GLY A 24 -7.71 8.52 -7.34
C GLY A 24 -6.26 8.81 -6.97
N GLN A 25 -5.83 8.53 -5.73
CA GLN A 25 -4.44 8.62 -5.31
C GLN A 25 -3.76 7.25 -5.35
N THR A 26 -2.49 7.23 -5.75
CA THR A 26 -1.65 6.02 -5.70
C THR A 26 -0.78 6.06 -4.45
N TYR A 27 -0.81 4.97 -3.68
CA TYR A 27 0.00 4.77 -2.49
C TYR A 27 0.94 3.60 -2.68
N LEU A 28 2.20 3.76 -2.28
CA LEU A 28 3.17 2.68 -2.18
C LEU A 28 3.03 2.02 -0.82
N LEU A 29 2.68 0.74 -0.79
CA LEU A 29 2.56 -0.01 0.47
C LEU A 29 3.95 -0.37 0.98
N VAL A 30 4.28 0.10 2.19
CA VAL A 30 5.54 -0.19 2.87
C VAL A 30 5.26 -1.03 4.11
N GLY A 31 5.76 -2.27 4.12
CA GLY A 31 5.51 -3.24 5.20
C GLY A 31 4.12 -3.89 5.13
N GLY A 32 3.65 -4.43 6.26
CA GLY A 32 2.39 -5.17 6.36
C GLY A 32 2.50 -6.65 6.00
N ASP A 33 1.36 -7.35 5.99
CA ASP A 33 1.30 -8.77 5.61
C ASP A 33 1.41 -8.92 4.09
N GLU A 34 2.60 -9.29 3.61
CA GLU A 34 2.86 -9.46 2.18
C GLU A 34 2.00 -10.54 1.54
N THR A 35 1.58 -11.57 2.29
CA THR A 35 0.76 -12.66 1.75
C THR A 35 -0.61 -12.13 1.36
N LEU A 36 -1.20 -11.29 2.22
CA LEU A 36 -2.47 -10.64 1.94
C LEU A 36 -2.33 -9.54 0.88
N ILE A 37 -1.25 -8.75 0.94
CA ILE A 37 -1.01 -7.69 -0.05
C ILE A 37 -0.84 -8.29 -1.46
N LYS A 38 -0.10 -9.38 -1.60
CA LYS A 38 0.14 -10.05 -2.90
C LYS A 38 -0.94 -11.06 -3.28
N SER A 39 -2.05 -11.15 -2.52
CA SER A 39 -3.05 -12.20 -2.75
C SER A 39 -3.92 -11.99 -4.00
N GLY A 40 -3.81 -10.82 -4.65
CA GLY A 40 -4.70 -10.43 -5.76
C GLY A 40 -6.16 -10.23 -5.35
N ARG A 41 -6.42 -10.06 -4.04
CA ARG A 41 -7.78 -9.86 -3.50
C ARG A 41 -7.93 -8.42 -3.05
N THR A 42 -9.18 -7.97 -2.93
CA THR A 42 -9.46 -6.69 -2.27
C THR A 42 -9.08 -6.79 -0.80
N VAL A 43 -8.23 -5.87 -0.36
CA VAL A 43 -7.82 -5.72 1.04
C VAL A 43 -8.18 -4.34 1.55
N THR A 44 -8.30 -4.25 2.86
CA THR A 44 -8.30 -3.00 3.61
C THR A 44 -6.98 -2.91 4.36
N VAL A 45 -6.23 -1.84 4.11
CA VAL A 45 -4.98 -1.54 4.83
C VAL A 45 -5.19 -0.34 5.74
N THR A 46 -4.67 -0.41 6.96
CA THR A 46 -4.61 0.72 7.88
C THR A 46 -3.15 1.10 8.10
N GLY A 47 -2.86 2.40 8.08
CA GLY A 47 -1.50 2.91 8.16
C GLY A 47 -1.41 4.42 8.12
N ARG A 48 -0.27 4.94 7.69
CA ARG A 48 -0.01 6.39 7.56
C ARG A 48 0.74 6.72 6.27
N ALA A 49 0.31 7.77 5.60
CA ALA A 49 1.09 8.35 4.51
C ALA A 49 2.37 9.01 5.06
N ARG A 50 3.50 8.71 4.45
CA ARG A 50 4.84 9.17 4.83
C ARG A 50 5.50 9.90 3.66
N ASN A 51 5.11 11.15 3.45
CA ASN A 51 5.69 11.98 2.38
C ASN A 51 7.18 12.29 2.59
N ASP A 52 7.66 12.13 3.83
CA ASP A 52 9.05 12.30 4.26
C ASP A 52 9.89 11.03 4.07
N MET A 53 9.27 9.88 3.79
CA MET A 53 9.96 8.61 3.68
C MET A 53 10.68 8.50 2.34
N VAL A 54 11.99 8.31 2.40
CA VAL A 54 12.79 7.96 1.23
C VAL A 54 12.55 6.49 0.89
N THR A 55 12.14 6.24 -0.34
CA THR A 55 11.91 4.89 -0.88
C THR A 55 12.74 4.68 -2.13
N THR A 56 13.13 3.44 -2.39
CA THR A 56 13.71 3.08 -3.69
C THR A 56 12.64 3.08 -4.76
N CYS A 57 11.44 2.60 -4.43
CA CYS A 57 10.26 2.67 -5.29
C CYS A 57 9.87 4.16 -5.51
N MET A 58 10.04 4.68 -6.71
CA MET A 58 9.77 6.06 -7.13
C MET A 58 8.33 6.25 -7.63
N GLN A 59 7.35 5.55 -7.04
CA GLN A 59 5.96 5.56 -7.48
C GLN A 59 4.98 5.70 -6.32
N GLY A 60 4.10 6.71 -6.39
CA GLY A 60 3.04 6.94 -5.40
C GLY A 60 3.56 7.53 -4.09
N THR A 61 2.63 7.79 -3.16
CA THR A 61 2.96 8.27 -1.81
C THR A 61 3.27 7.06 -0.91
N PRO A 62 4.45 6.99 -0.25
CA PRO A 62 4.72 5.93 0.71
C PRO A 62 3.65 5.87 1.80
N PHE A 63 3.15 4.67 2.06
CA PHE A 63 2.11 4.39 3.02
C PHE A 63 2.60 3.26 3.92
N GLU A 64 3.01 3.63 5.13
CA GLU A 64 3.51 2.70 6.13
C GLU A 64 2.33 1.91 6.72
N VAL A 65 2.29 0.62 6.39
CA VAL A 65 1.18 -0.27 6.72
C VAL A 65 1.34 -0.82 8.13
N THR A 66 0.32 -0.67 8.95
CA THR A 66 0.26 -1.22 10.31
C THR A 66 -0.68 -2.41 10.45
N GLU A 67 -1.67 -2.53 9.56
CA GLU A 67 -2.62 -3.64 9.55
C GLU A 67 -3.07 -3.92 8.11
N VAL A 68 -3.24 -5.20 7.77
CA VAL A 68 -3.83 -5.66 6.51
C VAL A 68 -4.92 -6.67 6.85
N ARG A 69 -6.08 -6.52 6.23
CA ARG A 69 -7.17 -7.50 6.30
C ARG A 69 -7.86 -7.64 4.97
N LEU A 70 -8.52 -8.77 4.77
CA LEU A 70 -9.45 -8.92 3.64
C LEU A 70 -10.62 -7.96 3.81
N ALA A 71 -11.01 -7.31 2.71
CA ALA A 71 -12.17 -6.42 2.66
C ALA A 71 -13.49 -7.19 2.61
#